data_AF-A0A6C0BD72-F1
#
_entry.id   AF-A0A6C0BD72-F1
#
_cell.length_a   1.000
_cell.length_b   1.000
_cell.length_c   1.000
_cell.angle_alpha   90.00
_cell.angle_beta   90.00
_cell.angle_gamma   90.00
#
_symmetry.space_group_name_H-M   'P 1'
#
loop_
_entity.id
_entity.type
_entity.pdbx_description
1 polymer ?
#
loop_
_entity_poly.entity_id
_entity_poly.type
_entity_poly.pdbx_seq_one_letter_code
_entity_poly.pdbx_strand_id
1 'polypeptide(L)'
;MSSEQINKNSSFVLENGGIIRSVSIILYDPIRGYLFCDEYRKGFPNTSVKTLNSHLPGGKVEMNDSTPLQTGIREFCEEVPYNYFGHKVNATVSILLSGFESCKKRYRDIIVSVPKNLYNRFYIINISEIVDKNLRESLYSCIDNWRVTEGSVIENLFFWKVGDELKTPPSPLLNDLIKILPNESTLYR
;
A
#
# COMPACT_ATOMS: atom_id res chain seq x y z
N MET A 1 23.23 37.26 1.78
CA MET A 1 23.05 35.80 1.62
C MET A 1 22.25 35.33 2.82
N SER A 2 20.93 35.40 2.72
CA SER A 2 20.02 34.91 3.77
C SER A 2 19.95 33.39 3.65
N SER A 3 20.32 32.70 4.72
CA SER A 3 20.00 31.30 4.92
C SER A 3 18.51 31.10 4.70
N GLU A 4 18.14 30.40 3.63
CA GLU A 4 16.81 29.82 3.52
C GLU A 4 16.60 28.96 4.76
N GLN A 5 15.78 29.46 5.68
CA GLN A 5 15.16 28.61 6.68
C GLN A 5 14.35 27.59 5.90
N ILE A 6 14.93 26.40 5.71
CA ILE A 6 14.18 25.21 5.28
C ILE A 6 13.04 25.07 6.28
N ASN A 7 11.84 25.39 5.83
CA ASN A 7 10.63 25.32 6.62
C ASN A 7 10.37 23.83 6.90
N LYS A 8 10.76 23.34 8.09
CA LYS A 8 10.74 21.93 8.53
C LYS A 8 9.33 21.32 8.68
N ASN A 9 8.31 21.88 8.04
CA ASN A 9 6.90 21.64 8.38
C ASN A 9 6.02 21.06 7.25
N SER A 10 6.55 20.57 6.12
CA SER A 10 5.66 19.99 5.11
C SER A 10 5.43 18.50 5.36
N SER A 11 4.32 18.20 6.02
CA SER A 11 3.58 16.97 5.70
C SER A 11 3.18 17.05 4.22
N PHE A 12 3.04 15.93 3.50
CA PHE A 12 2.64 16.01 2.09
C PHE A 12 1.22 16.61 1.98
N VAL A 13 1.13 17.85 1.51
CA VAL A 13 -0.11 18.63 1.47
C VAL A 13 -0.79 18.48 0.10
N LEU A 14 -2.09 18.25 0.11
CA LEU A 14 -2.97 18.20 -1.05
C LEU A 14 -3.38 19.62 -1.48
N GLU A 15 -3.84 19.79 -2.72
CA GLU A 15 -4.31 21.08 -3.24
C GLU A 15 -5.45 21.70 -2.41
N ASN A 16 -6.29 20.85 -1.79
CA ASN A 16 -7.37 21.27 -0.91
C ASN A 16 -6.93 21.58 0.54
N GLY A 17 -5.62 21.68 0.79
CA GLY A 17 -5.05 21.89 2.13
C GLY A 17 -5.07 20.66 3.03
N GLY A 18 -5.48 19.49 2.52
CA GLY A 18 -5.43 18.21 3.22
C GLY A 18 -4.01 17.71 3.45
N ILE A 19 -3.79 16.90 4.47
CA ILE A 19 -2.47 16.32 4.77
C ILE A 19 -2.51 14.81 4.54
N ILE A 20 -1.63 14.29 3.69
CA ILE A 20 -1.40 12.85 3.57
C ILE A 20 -0.69 12.39 4.83
N ARG A 21 -1.40 11.61 5.65
CA ARG A 21 -0.91 11.10 6.93
C ARG A 21 -0.45 9.65 6.83
N SER A 22 -1.01 8.90 5.90
CA SER A 22 -0.70 7.50 5.66
C SER A 22 -0.83 7.16 4.19
N VAL A 23 -0.18 6.07 3.80
CA VAL A 23 -0.16 5.57 2.42
C VAL A 23 -0.40 4.06 2.44
N SER A 24 -1.16 3.57 1.48
CA SER A 24 -1.29 2.14 1.20
C SER A 24 -0.90 1.83 -0.23
N ILE A 25 -0.13 0.75 -0.42
CA ILE A 25 0.20 0.22 -1.76
C ILE A 25 -0.71 -0.95 -2.05
N ILE A 26 -1.31 -0.94 -3.23
CA ILE A 26 -2.13 -2.03 -3.74
C ILE A 26 -1.49 -2.50 -5.03
N LEU A 27 -0.89 -3.69 -4.97
CA LEU A 27 -0.42 -4.36 -6.17
C LEU A 27 -1.63 -4.94 -6.90
N TYR A 28 -1.74 -4.66 -8.18
CA TYR A 28 -2.85 -5.09 -9.02
C TYR A 28 -2.35 -5.94 -10.18
N ASP A 29 -3.04 -7.03 -10.43
CA ASP A 29 -2.85 -7.87 -11.61
C ASP A 29 -4.17 -8.01 -12.37
N PRO A 30 -4.20 -7.75 -13.69
CA PRO A 30 -5.40 -7.87 -14.51
C PRO A 30 -6.16 -9.19 -14.49
N ILE A 31 -5.45 -10.29 -14.26
CA ILE A 31 -5.99 -11.64 -14.29
C ILE A 31 -6.32 -12.10 -12.88
N ARG A 32 -5.55 -11.67 -11.87
CA ARG A 32 -5.66 -12.15 -10.49
C ARG A 32 -6.49 -11.22 -9.59
N GLY A 33 -6.43 -9.91 -9.80
CA GLY A 33 -7.16 -8.90 -9.04
C GLY A 33 -6.26 -8.00 -8.20
N TYR A 34 -6.80 -7.46 -7.11
CA TYR A 34 -6.11 -6.59 -6.15
C TYR A 34 -5.48 -7.42 -5.03
N LEU A 35 -4.20 -7.18 -4.72
CA LEU A 35 -3.51 -7.85 -3.63
C LEU A 35 -3.91 -7.23 -2.29
N PHE A 36 -4.59 -8.02 -1.46
CA PHE A 36 -4.96 -7.70 -0.08
C PHE A 36 -4.25 -8.63 0.90
N CYS A 37 -4.27 -8.27 2.17
CA CYS A 37 -3.75 -9.10 3.26
C CYS A 37 -4.76 -9.24 4.39
N ASP A 38 -4.59 -10.25 5.25
CA ASP A 38 -5.27 -10.33 6.54
C ASP A 38 -4.28 -10.10 7.68
N GLU A 39 -4.68 -9.34 8.69
CA GLU A 39 -3.86 -9.01 9.86
C GLU A 39 -4.72 -9.00 11.14
N TYR A 40 -4.15 -9.45 12.25
CA TYR A 40 -4.75 -9.27 13.58
C TYR A 40 -4.60 -7.82 14.06
N ARG A 41 -5.67 -7.03 13.91
CA ARG A 41 -5.69 -5.61 14.28
C ARG A 41 -6.53 -5.37 15.53
N LYS A 42 -6.09 -4.42 16.35
CA LYS A 42 -6.90 -3.95 17.49
C LYS A 42 -8.14 -3.24 16.95
N GLY A 43 -9.31 -3.68 17.39
CA GLY A 43 -10.56 -3.00 17.05
C GLY A 43 -10.63 -1.60 17.67
N PHE A 44 -11.36 -0.69 17.01
CA PHE A 44 -11.84 0.53 17.65
C PHE A 44 -13.33 0.36 17.97
N PRO A 45 -13.80 0.68 19.19
CA PRO A 45 -13.09 1.31 20.31
C PRO A 45 -12.39 0.31 21.26
N ASN A 46 -12.64 -1.00 21.12
CA ASN A 46 -12.09 -2.00 22.03
C ASN A 46 -10.66 -2.43 21.64
N THR A 47 -9.67 -1.76 22.21
CA THR A 47 -8.24 -1.99 21.91
C THR A 47 -7.63 -3.22 22.59
N SER A 48 -8.40 -3.95 23.40
CA SER A 48 -7.93 -5.10 24.16
C SER A 48 -7.94 -6.41 23.39
N VAL A 49 -8.79 -6.52 22.36
CA VAL A 49 -8.92 -7.72 21.52
C VAL A 49 -8.44 -7.40 20.12
N LYS A 50 -7.57 -8.25 19.58
CA LYS A 50 -7.22 -8.22 18.17
C LYS A 50 -8.21 -9.09 17.40
N THR A 51 -8.76 -8.57 16.32
CA THR A 51 -9.59 -9.31 15.38
C THR A 51 -8.85 -9.45 14.06
N LEU A 52 -9.04 -10.57 13.39
CA LEU A 52 -8.52 -10.75 12.04
C LEU A 52 -9.35 -9.89 11.08
N ASN A 53 -8.69 -9.04 10.31
CA ASN A 53 -9.34 -8.15 9.36
C ASN A 53 -8.59 -8.15 8.03
N SER A 54 -9.32 -8.11 6.92
CA SER A 54 -8.70 -7.81 5.63
C SER A 54 -8.27 -6.35 5.58
N HIS A 55 -7.04 -6.15 5.12
CA HIS A 55 -6.32 -4.89 5.13
C HIS A 55 -5.45 -4.73 3.88
N LEU A 56 -4.74 -3.61 3.82
CA LEU A 56 -3.83 -3.24 2.74
C LEU A 56 -2.47 -2.92 3.33
N PRO A 57 -1.37 -3.44 2.76
CA PRO A 57 -0.06 -3.04 3.21
C PRO A 57 0.12 -1.52 3.12
N GLY A 58 0.61 -0.93 4.21
CA GLY A 58 0.74 0.52 4.27
C GLY A 58 0.98 1.05 5.67
N GLY A 59 1.48 2.28 5.72
CA GLY A 59 1.91 2.88 6.97
C GLY A 59 1.81 4.39 6.99
N LYS A 60 2.27 4.94 8.10
CA LYS A 60 2.26 6.39 8.32
C LYS A 60 3.36 7.02 7.49
N VAL A 61 3.07 8.18 6.93
CA VAL A 61 4.09 9.00 6.28
C VAL A 61 4.85 9.77 7.34
N GLU A 62 6.16 9.60 7.36
CA GLU A 62 7.09 10.26 8.26
C GLU A 62 7.63 11.56 7.64
N MET A 63 8.13 12.46 8.48
CA MET A 63 8.58 13.80 8.04
C MET A 63 9.85 13.77 7.18
N ASN A 64 10.64 12.71 7.31
CA ASN A 64 11.88 12.47 6.58
C ASN A 64 11.66 11.61 5.32
N ASP A 65 10.43 11.16 5.05
CA ASP A 65 10.13 10.41 3.84
C ASP A 65 10.25 11.32 2.60
N SER A 66 10.90 10.83 1.55
CA SER A 66 11.11 11.61 0.32
C SER A 66 9.83 11.74 -0.52
N THR A 67 9.00 10.69 -0.57
CA THR A 67 7.71 10.70 -1.28
C THR A 67 6.72 9.75 -0.59
N PRO A 68 5.39 10.01 -0.69
CA PRO A 68 4.39 9.09 -0.14
C PRO A 68 4.47 7.70 -0.79
N LEU A 69 4.76 7.64 -2.09
CA LEU A 69 4.92 6.38 -2.81
C LEU A 69 6.07 5.54 -2.23
N GLN A 70 7.22 6.17 -1.97
CA GLN A 70 8.36 5.50 -1.35
C GLN A 70 8.02 4.96 0.05
N THR A 71 7.30 5.73 0.87
CA THR A 71 6.77 5.26 2.17
C THR A 71 5.95 4.00 1.97
N GLY A 72 4.98 4.03 1.07
CA GLY A 72 4.11 2.88 0.82
C GLY A 72 4.88 1.63 0.40
N ILE A 73 5.88 1.77 -0.48
CA ILE A 73 6.69 0.63 -0.94
C ILE A 73 7.57 0.09 0.20
N ARG A 74 8.14 0.96 1.03
CA ARG A 74 8.89 0.55 2.22
C ARG A 74 8.02 -0.28 3.17
N GLU A 75 6.83 0.22 3.49
CA GLU A 75 5.87 -0.48 4.38
C GLU A 75 5.45 -1.83 3.78
N PHE A 76 5.21 -1.90 2.47
CA PHE A 76 4.97 -3.18 1.79
C PHE A 76 6.13 -4.16 1.99
N CYS A 77 7.38 -3.73 1.77
CA CYS A 77 8.56 -4.57 1.95
C CYS A 77 8.74 -5.02 3.41
N GLU A 78 8.35 -4.21 4.38
CA GLU A 78 8.47 -4.50 5.81
C GLU A 78 7.36 -5.44 6.31
N GLU A 79 6.11 -5.22 5.89
CA GLU A 79 4.97 -6.03 6.33
C GLU A 79 4.89 -7.39 5.62
N VAL A 80 5.28 -7.45 4.33
CA VAL A 80 5.32 -8.67 3.48
C VAL A 80 6.73 -9.30 3.42
N PRO A 81 7.62 -9.01 4.40
CA PRO A 81 9.08 -9.16 4.32
C PRO A 81 9.73 -9.36 2.94
N TYR A 82 9.34 -8.54 1.95
CA TYR A 82 9.85 -8.70 0.59
C TYR A 82 11.24 -8.06 0.44
N ASN A 83 12.21 -8.88 0.07
CA ASN A 83 13.58 -8.46 -0.25
C ASN A 83 14.00 -9.03 -1.61
N TYR A 84 14.22 -8.16 -2.59
CA TYR A 84 14.67 -8.59 -3.91
C TYR A 84 16.08 -9.18 -3.79
N PHE A 85 16.27 -10.46 -4.14
CA PHE A 85 17.56 -11.16 -4.10
C PHE A 85 18.43 -10.90 -2.84
N GLY A 86 17.80 -10.82 -1.67
CA GLY A 86 18.50 -10.60 -0.40
C GLY A 86 19.03 -9.17 -0.19
N HIS A 87 18.65 -8.22 -1.03
CA HIS A 87 18.92 -6.81 -0.81
C HIS A 87 18.23 -6.31 0.48
N LYS A 88 18.86 -5.34 1.15
CA LYS A 88 18.25 -4.62 2.28
C LYS A 88 17.01 -3.86 1.80
N VAL A 89 16.05 -3.63 2.70
CA VAL A 89 14.77 -2.92 2.43
C VAL A 89 14.98 -1.64 1.61
N ASN A 90 15.89 -0.73 1.99
CA ASN A 90 16.11 0.51 1.25
C ASN A 90 16.57 0.28 -0.21
N ALA A 91 17.40 -0.73 -0.46
CA ALA A 91 17.81 -1.06 -1.82
C ALA A 91 16.66 -1.71 -2.61
N THR A 92 15.90 -2.61 -1.97
CA THR A 92 14.69 -3.21 -2.56
C THR A 92 13.66 -2.14 -2.93
N VAL A 93 13.45 -1.13 -2.07
CA VAL A 93 12.55 0.00 -2.34
C VAL A 93 12.99 0.78 -3.58
N SER A 94 14.28 1.09 -3.72
CA SER A 94 14.80 1.77 -4.91
C SER A 94 14.62 0.96 -6.19
N ILE A 95 14.84 -0.36 -6.13
CA ILE A 95 14.62 -1.28 -7.26
C ILE A 95 13.15 -1.31 -7.65
N LEU A 96 12.25 -1.44 -6.66
CA LEU A 96 10.82 -1.45 -6.90
C LEU A 96 10.31 -0.13 -7.47
N LEU A 97 10.81 1.00 -6.96
CA LEU A 97 10.47 2.32 -7.50
C LEU A 97 10.79 2.38 -8.99
N SER A 98 12.01 2.02 -9.38
CA SER A 98 12.43 2.00 -10.79
C SER A 98 11.61 1.01 -11.63
N GLY A 99 11.38 -0.21 -11.13
CA GLY A 99 10.54 -1.19 -11.81
C GLY A 99 9.11 -0.68 -12.04
N PHE A 100 8.55 -0.03 -11.02
CA PHE A 100 7.22 0.53 -11.08
C PHE A 100 7.13 1.73 -12.00
N GLU A 101 8.20 2.46 -12.35
CA GLU A 101 8.15 3.57 -13.32
C GLU A 101 7.46 3.15 -14.62
N SER A 102 7.73 1.92 -15.08
CA SER A 102 7.11 1.33 -16.28
C SER A 102 5.61 1.02 -16.16
N CYS A 103 5.07 0.98 -14.95
CA CYS A 103 3.68 0.61 -14.68
C CYS A 103 2.76 1.84 -14.68
N LYS A 104 1.54 1.64 -15.18
CA LYS A 104 0.41 2.52 -14.89
C LYS A 104 0.14 2.52 -13.38
N LYS A 105 0.11 3.72 -12.82
CA LYS A 105 -0.19 3.96 -11.42
C LYS A 105 -1.44 4.84 -11.36
N ARG A 106 -2.38 4.46 -10.52
CA ARG A 106 -3.48 5.35 -10.12
C ARG A 106 -3.33 5.64 -8.65
N TYR A 107 -3.77 6.83 -8.24
CA TYR A 107 -3.89 7.13 -6.83
C TYR A 107 -5.25 7.70 -6.50
N ARG A 108 -5.66 7.47 -5.26
CA ARG A 108 -6.88 8.02 -4.66
C ARG A 108 -6.58 8.42 -3.23
N ASP A 109 -7.15 9.54 -2.81
CA ASP A 109 -7.03 10.04 -1.45
C ASP A 109 -8.39 9.87 -0.76
N ILE A 110 -8.40 9.22 0.40
CA ILE A 110 -9.60 9.09 1.25
C ILE A 110 -9.33 9.84 2.54
N ILE A 111 -10.29 10.67 2.95
CA ILE A 111 -10.22 11.38 4.22
C ILE A 111 -10.37 10.37 5.38
N VAL A 112 -9.37 10.34 6.26
CA VAL A 112 -9.36 9.47 7.45
C VAL A 112 -9.60 10.25 8.74
N SER A 113 -9.53 11.59 8.69
CA SER A 113 -9.93 12.45 9.79
C SER A 113 -10.46 13.78 9.28
N VAL A 114 -11.78 13.96 9.31
CA VAL A 114 -12.44 15.22 8.92
C VAL A 114 -11.97 16.40 9.77
N PRO A 115 -11.95 16.34 11.12
CA PRO A 115 -11.59 17.49 11.94
C PRO A 115 -10.14 17.95 11.76
N LYS A 116 -9.24 17.02 11.37
CA LYS A 116 -7.82 17.29 11.18
C LYS A 116 -7.42 17.41 9.71
N ASN A 117 -8.38 17.29 8.78
CA ASN A 117 -8.16 17.26 7.34
C ASN A 117 -7.05 16.27 6.90
N LEU A 118 -7.04 15.06 7.48
CA LEU A 118 -6.02 14.03 7.22
C LEU A 118 -6.52 12.99 6.21
N TYR A 119 -5.62 12.55 5.34
CA TYR A 119 -5.90 11.63 4.24
C TYR A 119 -4.99 10.40 4.27
N ASN A 120 -5.54 9.27 3.83
CA ASN A 120 -4.76 8.13 3.35
C ASN A 120 -4.68 8.19 1.82
N ARG A 121 -3.46 8.12 1.27
CA ARG A 121 -3.26 7.98 -0.17
C ARG A 121 -3.09 6.51 -0.54
N PHE A 122 -3.93 6.03 -1.44
CA PHE A 122 -3.78 4.71 -2.04
C PHE A 122 -3.02 4.83 -3.35
N TYR A 123 -2.04 3.97 -3.58
CA TYR A 123 -1.45 3.75 -4.89
C TYR A 123 -1.85 2.38 -5.41
N ILE A 124 -2.52 2.33 -6.56
CA ILE A 124 -2.82 1.09 -7.28
C ILE A 124 -1.80 0.97 -8.40
N ILE A 125 -1.00 -0.09 -8.35
CA ILE A 125 0.13 -0.31 -9.27
C ILE A 125 -0.10 -1.59 -10.04
N ASN A 126 -0.23 -1.50 -11.37
CA ASN A 126 -0.37 -2.68 -12.21
C ASN A 126 0.98 -3.42 -12.34
N ILE A 127 1.19 -4.47 -11.55
CA ILE A 127 2.47 -5.18 -11.51
C ILE A 127 2.70 -6.10 -12.73
N SER A 128 1.65 -6.38 -13.52
CA SER A 128 1.80 -7.11 -14.77
C SER A 128 2.58 -6.31 -15.83
N GLU A 129 2.61 -4.98 -15.70
CA GLU A 129 3.28 -4.06 -16.63
C GLU A 129 4.77 -3.84 -16.32
N ILE A 130 5.30 -4.42 -15.23
CA ILE A 130 6.74 -4.34 -14.92
C ILE A 130 7.54 -4.96 -16.08
N VAL A 131 8.36 -4.14 -16.73
CA VAL A 131 9.18 -4.55 -17.88
C VAL A 131 10.32 -5.48 -17.48
N ASP A 132 10.96 -5.23 -16.33
CA ASP A 132 11.96 -6.14 -15.78
C ASP A 132 11.30 -7.44 -15.35
N LYS A 133 11.49 -8.47 -16.19
CA LYS A 133 10.92 -9.80 -15.99
C LYS A 133 11.39 -10.43 -14.68
N ASN A 134 12.66 -10.26 -14.31
CA ASN A 134 13.21 -10.88 -13.09
C ASN A 134 12.59 -10.25 -11.84
N LEU A 135 12.44 -8.92 -11.83
CA LEU A 135 11.76 -8.23 -10.75
C LEU A 135 10.29 -8.65 -10.64
N ARG A 136 9.59 -8.68 -11.78
CA ARG A 136 8.18 -9.09 -11.82
C ARG A 136 7.97 -10.52 -11.33
N GLU A 137 8.77 -11.46 -11.82
CA GLU A 137 8.68 -12.86 -11.41
C GLU A 137 9.08 -13.07 -9.94
N SER A 138 10.06 -12.31 -9.44
CA SER A 138 10.42 -12.33 -8.02
C SER A 138 9.28 -11.86 -7.12
N LEU A 139 8.57 -10.79 -7.52
CA LEU A 139 7.38 -10.31 -6.80
C LEU A 139 6.25 -11.35 -6.80
N TYR A 140 5.91 -11.91 -7.97
CA TYR A 140 4.88 -12.96 -8.02
C TYR A 140 5.29 -14.19 -7.21
N SER A 141 6.55 -14.60 -7.27
CA SER A 141 7.04 -15.73 -6.48
C SER A 141 6.93 -15.48 -4.98
N CYS A 142 7.23 -14.26 -4.51
CA CYS A 142 7.02 -13.87 -3.12
C CYS A 142 5.55 -13.95 -2.72
N ILE A 143 4.65 -13.44 -3.56
CA ILE A 143 3.20 -13.44 -3.29
C ILE A 143 2.64 -14.86 -3.30
N ASP A 144 2.92 -15.63 -4.35
CA ASP A 144 2.35 -16.96 -4.57
C ASP A 144 2.86 -17.99 -3.56
N ASN A 145 4.08 -17.80 -3.05
CA ASN A 145 4.67 -18.64 -2.03
C ASN A 145 4.64 -18.00 -0.64
N TRP A 146 3.85 -16.94 -0.45
CA TRP A 146 3.73 -16.27 0.83
C TRP A 146 3.31 -17.25 1.93
N ARG A 147 4.02 -17.21 3.04
CA ARG A 147 3.74 -17.97 4.26
C ARG A 147 4.03 -17.06 5.44
N VAL A 148 3.30 -17.25 6.53
CA VAL A 148 3.56 -16.54 7.78
C VAL A 148 5.02 -16.79 8.19
N THR A 149 5.78 -15.71 8.30
CA THR A 149 7.19 -15.73 8.75
C THR A 149 7.29 -15.18 10.16
N GLU A 150 8.33 -15.58 10.89
CA GLU A 150 8.68 -14.98 12.17
C GLU A 150 8.89 -13.47 11.99
N GLY A 151 8.06 -12.66 12.65
CA GLY A 151 8.11 -11.19 12.60
C GLY A 151 7.16 -10.51 11.62
N SER A 152 6.44 -11.24 10.75
CA SER A 152 5.36 -10.62 9.96
C SER A 152 4.08 -10.52 10.78
N VAL A 153 3.37 -9.40 10.64
CA VAL A 153 2.01 -9.22 11.19
C VAL A 153 0.93 -9.78 10.26
N ILE A 154 1.29 -10.09 9.01
CA ILE A 154 0.37 -10.57 7.98
C ILE A 154 0.17 -12.07 8.14
N GLU A 155 -1.09 -12.46 8.32
CA GLU A 155 -1.53 -13.85 8.46
C GLU A 155 -1.80 -14.50 7.10
N ASN A 156 -2.25 -13.71 6.13
CA ASN A 156 -2.58 -14.17 4.79
C ASN A 156 -2.35 -13.07 3.76
N LEU A 157 -1.95 -13.46 2.55
CA LEU A 157 -1.77 -12.57 1.41
C LEU A 157 -2.49 -13.20 0.22
N PHE A 158 -3.39 -12.46 -0.41
CA PHE A 158 -4.27 -13.02 -1.44
C PHE A 158 -4.72 -11.98 -2.44
N PHE A 159 -5.03 -12.44 -3.66
CA PHE A 159 -5.71 -11.61 -4.64
C PHE A 159 -7.22 -11.66 -4.44
N TRP A 160 -7.88 -10.51 -4.57
CA TRP A 160 -9.32 -10.33 -4.50
C TRP A 160 -9.81 -9.59 -5.74
N LYS A 161 -10.92 -10.04 -6.34
CA LYS A 161 -11.54 -9.35 -7.48
C LYS A 161 -12.82 -8.64 -7.08
N VAL A 162 -13.15 -7.60 -7.85
CA VAL A 162 -14.42 -6.91 -7.69
C VAL A 162 -15.58 -7.88 -7.96
N GLY A 163 -16.39 -8.10 -6.92
CA GLY A 163 -17.52 -9.03 -6.94
C GLY A 163 -17.28 -10.30 -6.12
N ASP A 164 -16.04 -10.59 -5.72
CA ASP A 164 -15.73 -11.70 -4.82
C ASP A 164 -16.13 -11.34 -3.38
N GLU A 165 -16.58 -12.34 -2.61
CA GLU A 165 -16.79 -12.19 -1.17
C GLU A 165 -15.46 -12.26 -0.41
N LEU A 166 -15.22 -11.30 0.47
CA LEU A 166 -14.12 -11.37 1.42
C LEU A 166 -14.44 -12.40 2.51
N LYS A 167 -13.54 -13.37 2.70
CA LYS A 167 -13.66 -14.39 3.77
C LYS A 167 -13.47 -13.80 5.16
N THR A 168 -12.67 -12.74 5.26
CA THR A 168 -12.35 -12.02 6.49
C THR A 168 -13.00 -10.62 6.42
N PRO A 169 -13.63 -10.12 7.50
CA PRO A 169 -14.24 -8.79 7.47
C PRO A 169 -13.22 -7.68 7.13
N PRO A 170 -13.52 -6.80 6.16
CA PRO A 170 -12.61 -5.72 5.80
C PRO A 170 -12.47 -4.70 6.92
N SER A 171 -11.28 -4.14 7.06
CA SER A 171 -11.07 -2.92 7.85
C SER A 171 -11.91 -1.75 7.29
N PRO A 172 -12.27 -0.74 8.11
CA PRO A 172 -13.05 0.41 7.62
C PRO A 172 -12.43 1.09 6.40
N LEU A 173 -11.10 1.26 6.41
CA LEU A 173 -10.36 1.89 5.33
C LEU A 173 -10.39 1.06 4.04
N LEU A 174 -10.26 -0.26 4.14
CA LEU A 174 -10.40 -1.16 2.98
C LEU A 174 -11.84 -1.14 2.44
N ASN A 175 -12.84 -1.14 3.33
CA ASN A 175 -14.24 -1.08 2.92
C ASN A 175 -14.55 0.21 2.14
N ASP A 176 -13.99 1.35 2.55
CA ASP A 176 -14.17 2.61 1.83
C ASP A 176 -13.42 2.64 0.49
N LEU A 177 -12.24 2.01 0.42
CA LEU A 177 -11.54 1.81 -0.85
C LEU A 177 -12.37 0.96 -1.82
N ILE A 178 -12.89 -0.20 -1.39
CA ILE A 178 -13.61 -1.14 -2.27
C ILE A 178 -14.80 -0.46 -2.96
N LYS A 179 -15.53 0.40 -2.25
CA LYS A 179 -16.67 1.15 -2.81
C LYS A 179 -16.28 2.10 -3.96
N ILE A 180 -15.02 2.53 -4.00
CA ILE A 180 -14.51 3.47 -5.01
C ILE A 180 -13.58 2.81 -6.02
N LEU A 181 -13.29 1.51 -5.87
CA LEU A 181 -12.51 0.79 -6.86
C LEU A 181 -13.33 0.73 -8.16
N PRO A 182 -12.72 1.07 -9.30
CA PRO A 182 -13.39 0.88 -10.58
C PRO A 182 -13.71 -0.60 -10.78
N ASN A 183 -14.92 -0.91 -11.27
CA ASN A 183 -15.19 -2.24 -11.82
C ASN A 183 -14.10 -2.54 -12.87
N GLU A 184 -13.46 -3.71 -12.79
CA GLU A 184 -12.27 -4.05 -13.60
C GLU A 184 -12.46 -3.76 -15.10
N SER A 185 -13.70 -3.86 -15.61
CA SER A 185 -14.09 -3.47 -16.97
C SER A 185 -13.79 -2.02 -17.38
N THR A 186 -13.50 -1.13 -16.43
CA THR A 186 -13.19 0.30 -16.64
C THR A 186 -11.71 0.65 -16.45
N LEU A 187 -10.87 -0.31 -16.06
CA LEU A 187 -9.41 -0.13 -15.98
C LEU A 187 -8.72 -0.35 -17.34
N TYR A 188 -9.41 -0.98 -18.29
CA TYR A 188 -8.90 -1.32 -19.65
C TYR A 188 -9.43 -0.43 -20.77
N ARG A 189 -10.20 0.61 -20.45
CA ARG A 189 -10.62 1.63 -21.43
C ARG A 189 -9.88 2.93 -21.20
#